data_AF-A0A3M1ZQ70-F1
#
_entry.id   AF-A0A3M1ZQ70-F1
#
_cell.length_a   1.000
_cell.length_b   1.000
_cell.length_c   1.000
_cell.angle_alpha   90.00
_cell.angle_beta   90.00
_cell.angle_gamma   90.00
#
_symmetry.space_group_name_H-M   'P 1'
#
loop_
_entity.id
_entity.type
_entity.pdbx_description
1 polymer ?
#
loop_
_entity_poly.entity_id
_entity_poly.type
_entity_poly.pdbx_seq_one_letter_code
_entity_poly.pdbx_strand_id
1 'polypeptide(L)'
;VSTLVTHLGIPEGFVNAAAVNNQAVPLDTPLHDGDEISLFPPAAGGQFHHTFHVFIAGVMQGQRHDDQIEAQDYRRQITQALRTSYPHVTITDPWALHPNSVHYDEATARKTFLTMTQRAGQVDALIAYLPQVSMGTAMEMWEAHQNNVFVVAVTPFVHHWAIRFTADLILPTLDELFELLANGRFHQLIQQKKENTQTP
;
A
#
# COMPACT_ATOMS: atom_id res chain seq x y z
N VAL A 1 -27.81 -19.88 -11.28
CA VAL A 1 -26.67 -20.68 -11.81
C VAL A 1 -25.45 -20.11 -11.14
N SER A 2 -24.73 -20.91 -10.35
CA SER A 2 -23.51 -20.46 -9.65
C SER A 2 -22.44 -20.16 -10.69
N THR A 3 -21.77 -19.02 -10.61
CA THR A 3 -20.62 -18.76 -11.49
C THR A 3 -19.46 -19.67 -11.10
N LEU A 4 -18.59 -19.97 -12.06
CA LEU A 4 -17.33 -20.71 -11.88
C LEU A 4 -16.51 -20.14 -10.72
N VAL A 5 -16.50 -18.81 -10.63
CA VAL A 5 -15.81 -17.99 -9.63
C VAL A 5 -16.36 -18.22 -8.22
N THR A 6 -17.70 -18.27 -8.08
CA THR A 6 -18.37 -18.57 -6.80
C THR A 6 -18.15 -20.02 -6.36
N HIS A 7 -18.11 -20.96 -7.30
CA HIS A 7 -17.89 -22.38 -6.98
C HIS A 7 -16.46 -22.65 -6.48
N LEU A 8 -15.48 -21.87 -6.95
CA LEU A 8 -14.06 -22.00 -6.59
C LEU A 8 -13.62 -21.08 -5.43
N GLY A 9 -14.53 -20.29 -4.86
CA GLY A 9 -14.22 -19.40 -3.72
C GLY A 9 -13.31 -18.21 -4.06
N ILE A 10 -13.27 -17.81 -5.33
CA ILE A 10 -12.37 -16.75 -5.81
C ILE A 10 -13.10 -15.39 -5.71
N PRO A 11 -12.50 -14.33 -5.14
CA PRO A 11 -13.11 -13.01 -5.09
C PRO A 11 -13.38 -12.43 -6.49
N GLU A 12 -14.46 -11.66 -6.64
CA GLU A 12 -14.77 -10.96 -7.89
C GLU A 12 -13.61 -10.06 -8.33
N GLY A 13 -13.28 -10.08 -9.64
CA GLY A 13 -12.19 -9.28 -10.23
C GLY A 13 -10.81 -9.96 -10.30
N PHE A 14 -10.64 -11.17 -9.74
CA PHE A 14 -9.38 -11.92 -9.81
C PHE A 14 -9.19 -12.74 -11.09
N VAL A 15 -10.25 -12.91 -11.88
CA VAL A 15 -10.27 -13.71 -13.10
C VAL A 15 -11.16 -13.00 -14.10
N ASN A 16 -10.66 -12.72 -15.30
CA ASN A 16 -11.48 -12.18 -16.40
C ASN A 16 -11.72 -13.19 -17.52
N ALA A 17 -10.99 -14.30 -17.53
CA ALA A 17 -11.18 -15.36 -18.50
C ALA A 17 -10.93 -16.72 -17.85
N ALA A 18 -11.65 -17.73 -18.31
CA ALA A 18 -11.44 -19.11 -17.92
C ALA A 18 -11.38 -19.99 -19.17
N ALA A 19 -10.71 -21.13 -19.06
CA ALA A 19 -10.84 -22.23 -19.99
C ALA A 19 -11.19 -23.51 -19.24
N VAL A 20 -12.05 -24.31 -19.85
CA VAL A 20 -12.42 -25.66 -19.39
C VAL A 20 -12.01 -26.63 -20.49
N ASN A 21 -11.26 -27.67 -20.15
CA ASN A 21 -10.76 -28.68 -21.08
C ASN A 21 -10.04 -28.05 -22.30
N ASN A 22 -9.18 -27.06 -22.04
CA ASN A 22 -8.44 -26.27 -23.03
C ASN A 22 -9.29 -25.43 -24.00
N GLN A 23 -10.58 -25.19 -23.70
CA GLN A 23 -11.44 -24.28 -24.47
C GLN A 23 -11.81 -23.07 -23.64
N ALA A 24 -11.65 -21.87 -24.21
CA ALA A 24 -12.05 -20.62 -23.55
C ALA A 24 -13.59 -20.58 -23.36
N VAL A 25 -14.03 -20.29 -22.14
CA VAL A 25 -15.44 -20.28 -21.77
C VAL A 25 -15.81 -19.05 -20.93
N PRO A 26 -17.09 -18.61 -20.95
CA PRO A 26 -17.61 -17.61 -20.01
C PRO A 26 -17.46 -18.02 -18.54
N LEU A 27 -17.33 -17.05 -17.62
CA LEU A 27 -17.14 -17.30 -16.17
C LEU A 27 -18.38 -17.87 -15.47
N ASP A 28 -19.53 -17.91 -16.13
CA ASP A 28 -20.78 -18.51 -15.65
C ASP A 28 -21.01 -19.92 -16.21
N THR A 29 -20.02 -20.50 -16.90
CA THR A 29 -20.12 -21.85 -17.47
C THR A 29 -20.27 -22.91 -16.37
N PRO A 30 -21.31 -23.77 -16.43
CA PRO A 30 -21.48 -24.89 -15.51
C PRO A 30 -20.32 -25.90 -15.64
N LEU A 31 -19.83 -26.39 -14.51
CA LEU A 31 -18.77 -27.40 -14.42
C LEU A 31 -19.35 -28.80 -14.23
N HIS A 32 -18.64 -29.80 -14.76
CA HIS A 32 -18.93 -31.22 -14.56
C HIS A 32 -17.75 -31.92 -13.88
N ASP A 33 -18.04 -33.05 -13.22
CA ASP A 33 -17.01 -33.87 -12.59
C ASP A 33 -15.98 -34.35 -13.64
N GLY A 34 -14.71 -34.02 -13.41
CA GLY A 34 -13.60 -34.37 -14.30
C GLY A 34 -13.13 -33.24 -15.22
N ASP A 35 -13.76 -32.06 -15.19
CA ASP A 35 -13.31 -30.90 -15.95
C ASP A 35 -11.95 -30.36 -15.47
N GLU A 36 -11.03 -30.11 -16.40
CA GLU A 36 -9.78 -29.39 -16.14
C GLU A 36 -10.00 -27.89 -16.33
N ILE A 37 -9.73 -27.10 -15.29
CA ILE A 37 -10.01 -25.66 -15.27
C ILE A 37 -8.71 -24.87 -15.29
N SER A 38 -8.58 -23.96 -16.26
CA SER A 38 -7.55 -22.94 -16.30
C SER A 38 -8.19 -21.57 -16.07
N LEU A 39 -7.71 -20.82 -15.07
CA LEU A 39 -8.18 -19.47 -14.79
C LEU A 39 -7.10 -18.48 -15.23
N PHE A 40 -7.52 -17.46 -15.96
CA PHE A 40 -6.64 -16.42 -16.41
C PHE A 40 -6.96 -15.14 -15.63
N PRO A 41 -5.97 -14.55 -14.94
CA PRO A 41 -6.16 -13.26 -14.31
C PRO A 41 -6.58 -12.22 -15.35
N PRO A 42 -7.16 -11.08 -14.93
CA PRO A 42 -7.37 -9.93 -15.80
C PRO A 42 -6.16 -9.75 -16.71
N ALA A 43 -6.37 -9.88 -18.03
CA ALA A 43 -5.32 -9.59 -18.97
C ALA A 43 -4.85 -8.17 -18.66
N ALA A 44 -3.62 -8.02 -18.15
CA ALA A 44 -2.87 -6.79 -18.27
C ALA A 44 -2.51 -6.64 -19.76
N GLY A 45 -3.53 -6.48 -20.59
CA GLY A 45 -3.45 -6.26 -22.03
C GLY A 45 -3.00 -4.84 -22.27
N GLY A 46 -1.68 -4.65 -22.21
CA GLY A 46 -1.01 -3.37 -22.41
C GLY A 46 0.13 -3.25 -21.41
N GLN A 47 1.37 -3.31 -21.88
CA GLN A 47 2.56 -2.90 -21.13
C GLN A 47 2.49 -1.38 -20.88
N PHE A 48 1.60 -0.96 -20.00
CA PHE A 48 1.73 0.31 -19.32
C PHE A 48 2.59 0.00 -18.09
N HIS A 49 3.88 0.28 -18.18
CA HIS A 49 4.73 0.37 -16.99
C HIS A 49 4.25 1.58 -16.18
N HIS A 50 3.14 1.43 -15.46
CA HIS A 50 2.70 2.43 -14.49
C HIS A 50 3.61 2.31 -13.27
N THR A 51 4.72 3.02 -13.34
CA THR A 51 5.53 3.38 -12.18
C THR A 51 4.64 4.21 -11.26
N PHE A 52 4.40 3.71 -10.06
CA PHE A 52 3.78 4.49 -9.00
C PHE A 52 4.80 4.72 -7.87
N HIS A 53 4.56 5.77 -7.11
CA HIS A 53 5.44 6.25 -6.05
C HIS A 53 4.82 5.96 -4.69
N VAL A 54 5.56 5.25 -3.84
CA VAL A 54 5.21 4.96 -2.45
C VAL A 54 6.10 5.73 -1.50
N PHE A 55 5.50 6.37 -0.49
CA PHE A 55 6.18 6.94 0.66
C PHE A 55 6.10 5.99 1.86
N ILE A 56 7.22 5.68 2.49
CA ILE A 56 7.27 4.84 3.70
C ILE A 56 7.39 5.76 4.91
N ALA A 57 6.27 5.99 5.57
CA ALA A 57 6.18 6.70 6.83
C ALA A 57 6.31 5.72 8.01
N GLY A 58 6.82 6.20 9.13
CA GLY A 58 6.88 5.38 10.33
C GLY A 58 7.66 5.99 11.46
N VAL A 59 7.58 5.33 12.61
CA VAL A 59 8.14 5.83 13.86
C VAL A 59 9.68 5.92 13.78
N MET A 60 10.22 7.10 14.12
CA MET A 60 11.64 7.30 14.37
C MET A 60 11.88 7.58 15.85
N GLN A 61 11.40 8.70 16.39
CA GLN A 61 11.54 9.04 17.82
C GLN A 61 10.33 8.65 18.68
N GLY A 62 9.14 8.51 18.08
CA GLY A 62 7.94 8.03 18.79
C GLY A 62 7.57 8.84 20.03
N GLN A 63 7.38 8.14 21.15
CA GLN A 63 7.04 8.72 22.46
C GLN A 63 8.26 8.98 23.35
N ARG A 64 9.48 8.86 22.81
CA ARG A 64 10.71 8.97 23.58
C ARG A 64 10.96 10.42 24.02
N HIS A 65 11.63 10.57 25.16
CA HIS A 65 12.06 11.86 25.69
C HIS A 65 13.55 12.14 25.45
N ASP A 66 14.23 11.25 24.72
CA ASP A 66 15.64 11.35 24.32
C ASP A 66 15.76 11.41 22.78
N ASP A 67 16.98 11.60 22.27
CA ASP A 67 17.27 11.68 20.82
C ASP A 67 17.49 10.30 20.17
N GLN A 68 17.14 9.20 20.84
CA GLN A 68 17.28 7.86 20.27
C GLN A 68 16.16 7.56 19.27
N ILE A 69 16.39 6.54 18.44
CA ILE A 69 15.44 6.08 17.42
C ILE A 69 14.98 4.65 17.67
N GLU A 70 13.74 4.37 17.31
CA GLU A 70 13.19 3.01 17.25
C GLU A 70 13.86 2.18 16.15
N ALA A 71 13.69 0.86 16.21
CA ALA A 71 14.19 -0.03 15.17
C ALA A 71 13.61 0.32 13.79
N GLN A 72 14.49 0.41 12.78
CA GLN A 72 14.14 0.84 11.40
C GLN A 72 14.17 -0.33 10.39
N ASP A 73 14.24 -1.57 10.87
CA ASP A 73 14.33 -2.77 10.03
C ASP A 73 13.06 -3.00 9.20
N TYR A 74 11.88 -2.62 9.71
CA TYR A 74 10.62 -2.67 8.98
C TYR A 74 10.69 -1.92 7.64
N ARG A 75 11.42 -0.80 7.56
CA ARG A 75 11.56 -0.02 6.32
C ARG A 75 12.22 -0.84 5.21
N ARG A 76 13.23 -1.65 5.57
CA ARG A 76 13.88 -2.58 4.63
C ARG A 76 12.93 -3.70 4.21
N GLN A 77 12.17 -4.26 5.14
CA GLN A 77 11.20 -5.32 4.84
C GLN A 77 10.12 -4.82 3.87
N ILE A 78 9.52 -3.66 4.14
CA ILE A 78 8.53 -3.01 3.26
C ILE A 78 9.13 -2.70 1.89
N THR A 79 10.34 -2.13 1.85
CA THR A 79 11.05 -1.83 0.59
C THR A 79 11.26 -3.08 -0.25
N GLN A 80 11.69 -4.17 0.38
CA GLN A 80 11.91 -5.45 -0.31
C GLN A 80 10.59 -6.02 -0.84
N ALA A 81 9.54 -6.06 -0.03
CA ALA A 81 8.23 -6.57 -0.44
C ALA A 81 7.64 -5.76 -1.60
N LEU A 82 7.76 -4.43 -1.56
CA LEU A 82 7.35 -3.53 -2.65
C LEU A 82 8.11 -3.82 -3.94
N ARG A 83 9.44 -3.93 -3.89
CA ARG A 83 10.25 -4.20 -5.10
C ARG A 83 10.04 -5.59 -5.67
N THR A 84 9.81 -6.58 -4.81
CA THR A 84 9.48 -7.95 -5.25
C THR A 84 8.13 -7.99 -5.97
N SER A 85 7.13 -7.28 -5.45
CA SER A 85 5.77 -7.28 -6.03
C SER A 85 5.64 -6.31 -7.21
N TYR A 86 6.39 -5.21 -7.20
CA TYR A 86 6.30 -4.10 -8.16
C TYR A 86 7.71 -3.64 -8.57
N PRO A 87 8.34 -4.27 -9.60
CA PRO A 87 9.73 -4.00 -9.97
C PRO A 87 10.04 -2.55 -10.36
N HIS A 88 9.02 -1.77 -10.75
CA HIS A 88 9.15 -0.39 -11.21
C HIS A 88 8.65 0.64 -10.19
N VAL A 89 8.36 0.25 -8.94
CA VAL A 89 7.90 1.17 -7.90
C VAL A 89 8.99 2.18 -7.53
N THR A 90 8.63 3.46 -7.47
CA THR A 90 9.49 4.49 -6.86
C THR A 90 9.21 4.54 -5.37
N ILE A 91 10.25 4.56 -4.53
CA ILE A 91 10.11 4.55 -3.07
C ILE A 91 10.80 5.78 -2.49
N THR A 92 10.08 6.54 -1.67
CA THR A 92 10.66 7.53 -0.76
C THR A 92 10.60 7.00 0.66
N ASP A 93 11.79 6.82 1.24
CA ASP A 93 11.96 6.51 2.65
C ASP A 93 12.75 7.67 3.31
N PRO A 94 12.10 8.50 4.15
CA PRO A 94 12.76 9.61 4.84
C PRO A 94 14.01 9.20 5.60
N TRP A 95 14.02 8.01 6.20
CA TRP A 95 15.18 7.51 6.95
C TRP A 95 16.34 7.19 6.03
N ALA A 96 16.09 6.51 4.90
CA ALA A 96 17.12 6.21 3.92
C ALA A 96 17.71 7.48 3.27
N LEU A 97 16.90 8.52 3.08
CA LEU A 97 17.34 9.80 2.53
C LEU A 97 18.09 10.67 3.56
N HIS A 98 17.74 10.55 4.85
CA HIS A 98 18.28 11.35 5.93
C HIS A 98 18.75 10.49 7.13
N PRO A 99 19.74 9.58 6.94
CA PRO A 99 20.16 8.64 7.97
C PRO A 99 20.83 9.31 9.18
N ASN A 100 21.30 10.56 9.03
CA ASN A 100 21.93 11.36 10.10
C ASN A 100 21.00 12.45 10.64
N SER A 101 19.69 12.38 10.37
CA SER A 101 18.70 13.41 10.72
C SER A 101 18.66 13.77 12.20
N VAL A 102 18.96 12.81 13.08
CA VAL A 102 19.03 13.01 14.54
C VAL A 102 20.17 13.94 14.98
N HIS A 103 21.13 14.22 14.11
CA HIS A 103 22.27 15.10 14.39
C HIS A 103 22.22 16.42 13.62
N TYR A 104 21.09 16.70 12.96
CA TYR A 104 20.92 17.96 12.24
C TYR A 104 20.84 19.13 13.22
N ASP A 105 21.39 20.27 12.80
CA ASP A 105 21.08 21.54 13.45
C ASP A 105 19.58 21.88 13.30
N GLU A 106 19.09 22.80 14.12
CA GLU A 106 17.67 23.15 14.18
C GLU A 106 17.12 23.58 12.81
N ALA A 107 17.89 24.38 12.05
CA ALA A 107 17.45 24.89 10.76
C ALA A 107 17.30 23.76 9.73
N THR A 108 18.25 22.83 9.70
CA THR A 108 18.24 21.67 8.80
C THR A 108 17.15 20.68 9.22
N ALA A 109 17.01 20.40 10.52
CA ALA A 109 15.97 19.52 11.05
C ALA A 109 14.57 20.05 10.71
N ARG A 110 14.31 21.35 10.96
CA ARG A 110 13.04 22.02 10.60
C ARG A 110 12.77 21.91 9.11
N LYS A 111 13.76 22.22 8.26
CA LYS A 111 13.60 22.15 6.80
C LYS A 111 13.30 20.73 6.34
N THR A 112 14.05 19.74 6.83
CA THR A 112 13.86 18.32 6.48
C THR A 112 12.48 17.84 6.90
N PHE A 113 12.05 18.13 8.13
CA PHE A 113 10.72 17.79 8.61
C PHE A 113 9.63 18.32 7.68
N LEU A 114 9.60 19.63 7.43
CA LEU A 114 8.59 20.26 6.58
C LEU A 114 8.63 19.73 5.14
N THR A 115 9.83 19.51 4.60
CA THR A 115 9.99 18.99 3.23
C THR A 115 9.50 17.54 3.12
N MET A 116 9.80 16.68 4.10
CA MET A 116 9.35 15.29 4.08
C MET A 116 7.85 15.17 4.29
N THR A 117 7.27 15.98 5.20
CA THR A 117 5.82 16.06 5.35
C THR A 117 5.16 16.45 4.03
N GLN A 118 5.61 17.53 3.37
CA GLN A 118 5.06 17.94 2.07
C GLN A 118 5.18 16.83 1.00
N ARG A 119 6.30 16.11 0.95
CA ARG A 119 6.50 15.01 0.00
C ARG A 119 5.52 13.86 0.21
N ALA A 120 5.05 13.63 1.43
CA ALA A 120 4.03 12.61 1.71
C ALA A 120 2.72 12.86 0.93
N GLY A 121 2.42 14.11 0.58
CA GLY A 121 1.29 14.50 -0.27
C GLY A 121 1.55 14.44 -1.78
N GLN A 122 2.76 14.10 -2.23
CA GLN A 122 3.18 14.16 -3.64
C GLN A 122 3.45 12.79 -4.25
N VAL A 123 2.88 11.74 -3.65
CA VAL A 123 3.07 10.33 -4.04
C VAL A 123 1.74 9.69 -4.39
N ASP A 124 1.75 8.47 -4.91
CA ASP A 124 0.52 7.74 -5.21
C ASP A 124 -0.03 7.01 -3.97
N ALA A 125 0.87 6.56 -3.09
CA ALA A 125 0.49 5.92 -1.84
C ALA A 125 1.47 6.21 -0.70
N LEU A 126 0.95 6.22 0.52
CA LEU A 126 1.72 6.28 1.76
C LEU A 126 1.44 5.03 2.60
N ILE A 127 2.50 4.36 3.03
CA ILE A 127 2.45 3.27 4.01
C ILE A 127 2.97 3.81 5.33
N ALA A 128 2.12 3.91 6.34
CA ALA A 128 2.45 4.33 7.70
C ALA A 128 2.57 3.12 8.62
N TYR A 129 3.79 2.74 9.02
CA TYR A 129 3.98 1.73 10.06
C TYR A 129 4.02 2.39 11.45
N LEU A 130 2.99 2.10 12.26
CA LEU A 130 2.72 2.76 13.54
C LEU A 130 2.43 1.72 14.65
N PRO A 131 3.43 0.92 15.08
CA PRO A 131 3.27 0.03 16.24
C PRO A 131 3.11 0.82 17.55
N GLN A 132 3.56 2.08 17.55
CA GLN A 132 3.29 3.10 18.56
C GLN A 132 2.87 4.40 17.87
N VAL A 133 2.22 5.31 18.61
CA VAL A 133 1.83 6.61 18.06
C VAL A 133 3.05 7.45 17.68
N SER A 134 2.95 8.21 16.60
CA SER A 134 4.01 9.09 16.10
C SER A 134 3.40 10.37 15.55
N MET A 135 3.79 11.51 16.14
CA MET A 135 3.31 12.83 15.72
C MET A 135 3.77 13.16 14.30
N GLY A 136 5.03 12.86 13.96
CA GLY A 136 5.57 13.09 12.61
C GLY A 136 4.80 12.29 11.55
N THR A 137 4.55 11.02 11.83
CA THR A 137 3.79 10.16 10.91
C THR A 137 2.33 10.59 10.80
N ALA A 138 1.71 11.06 11.89
CA ALA A 138 0.36 11.62 11.82
C ALA A 138 0.29 12.87 10.93
N MET A 139 1.33 13.72 10.95
CA MET A 139 1.41 14.88 10.04
C MET A 139 1.61 14.47 8.59
N GLU A 140 2.44 13.45 8.33
CA GLU A 140 2.62 12.88 6.97
C GLU A 140 1.31 12.27 6.45
N MET A 141 0.58 11.52 7.28
CA MET A 141 -0.74 10.97 6.93
C MET A 141 -1.77 12.06 6.65
N TRP A 142 -1.78 13.13 7.45
CA TRP A 142 -2.66 14.27 7.22
C TRP A 142 -2.37 14.94 5.88
N GLU A 143 -1.11 15.23 5.57
CA GLU A 143 -0.72 15.82 4.29
C GLU A 143 -1.08 14.91 3.10
N ALA A 144 -0.82 13.61 3.22
CA ALA A 144 -1.23 12.61 2.24
C ALA A 144 -2.75 12.62 2.01
N HIS A 145 -3.53 12.64 3.09
CA HIS A 145 -4.99 12.70 3.03
C HIS A 145 -5.50 13.96 2.33
N GLN A 146 -4.94 15.14 2.64
CA GLN A 146 -5.32 16.41 1.98
C GLN A 146 -5.05 16.40 0.47
N ASN A 147 -4.09 15.61 0.01
CA ASN A 147 -3.70 15.52 -1.40
C ASN A 147 -4.26 14.26 -2.11
N ASN A 148 -5.27 13.58 -1.53
CA ASN A 148 -5.88 12.37 -2.09
C ASN A 148 -4.91 11.20 -2.35
N VAL A 149 -3.81 11.14 -1.61
CA VAL A 149 -2.87 10.00 -1.64
C VAL A 149 -3.52 8.78 -0.99
N PHE A 150 -3.29 7.57 -1.51
CA PHE A 150 -3.79 6.34 -0.89
C PHE A 150 -2.99 5.99 0.38
N VAL A 151 -3.62 6.05 1.54
CA VAL A 151 -2.96 5.88 2.86
C VAL A 151 -3.29 4.50 3.44
N VAL A 152 -2.24 3.69 3.65
CA VAL A 152 -2.30 2.45 4.41
C VAL A 152 -1.67 2.67 5.78
N ALA A 153 -2.43 2.47 6.85
CA ALA A 153 -1.93 2.50 8.22
C ALA A 153 -1.77 1.07 8.75
N VAL A 154 -0.55 0.68 9.10
CA VAL A 154 -0.25 -0.62 9.73
C VAL A 154 -0.08 -0.39 11.23
N THR A 155 -1.11 -0.68 12.01
CA THR A 155 -1.23 -0.23 13.40
C THR A 155 -2.34 -0.91 14.20
N PRO A 156 -2.18 -1.08 15.53
CA PRO A 156 -3.28 -1.49 16.41
C PRO A 156 -4.25 -0.34 16.76
N PHE A 157 -3.91 0.92 16.46
CA PHE A 157 -4.64 2.09 16.97
C PHE A 157 -5.86 2.51 16.12
N VAL A 158 -6.75 1.56 15.82
CA VAL A 158 -7.89 1.74 14.90
C VAL A 158 -8.92 2.81 15.34
N HIS A 159 -8.94 3.18 16.62
CA HIS A 159 -9.88 4.15 17.17
C HIS A 159 -9.36 5.60 17.19
N HIS A 160 -8.06 5.81 16.99
CA HIS A 160 -7.50 7.17 16.96
C HIS A 160 -7.97 7.89 15.71
N TRP A 161 -8.56 9.07 15.86
CA TRP A 161 -9.14 9.84 14.76
C TRP A 161 -8.12 10.22 13.69
N ALA A 162 -6.89 10.56 14.11
CA ALA A 162 -5.80 10.85 13.19
C ALA A 162 -5.49 9.69 12.25
N ILE A 163 -5.75 8.44 12.65
CA ILE A 163 -5.60 7.25 11.80
C ILE A 163 -6.91 6.97 11.07
N ARG A 164 -8.01 6.84 11.82
CA ARG A 164 -9.33 6.45 11.29
C ARG A 164 -9.83 7.34 10.15
N PHE A 165 -9.54 8.63 10.19
CA PHE A 165 -10.06 9.58 9.21
C PHE A 165 -9.08 9.95 8.10
N THR A 166 -7.80 9.56 8.21
CA THR A 166 -6.80 9.85 7.17
C THR A 166 -6.37 8.61 6.40
N ALA A 167 -6.52 7.41 6.97
CA ALA A 167 -6.23 6.14 6.30
C ALA A 167 -7.39 5.67 5.41
N ASP A 168 -7.07 5.17 4.22
CA ASP A 168 -8.01 4.46 3.35
C ASP A 168 -8.09 2.97 3.72
N LEU A 169 -6.98 2.42 4.23
CA LEU A 169 -6.89 1.04 4.67
C LEU A 169 -6.11 0.97 5.99
N ILE A 170 -6.67 0.26 6.97
CA ILE A 170 -6.00 0.01 8.25
C ILE A 170 -5.74 -1.50 8.35
N LEU A 171 -4.48 -1.87 8.53
CA LEU A 171 -4.02 -3.25 8.69
C LEU A 171 -3.43 -3.43 10.09
N PRO A 172 -3.64 -4.58 10.75
CA PRO A 172 -3.18 -4.77 12.12
C PRO A 172 -1.67 -5.01 12.20
N THR A 173 -1.07 -5.71 11.24
CA THR A 173 0.37 -6.06 11.26
C THR A 173 1.03 -5.94 9.89
N LEU A 174 2.36 -6.12 9.87
CA LEU A 174 3.15 -6.15 8.63
C LEU A 174 2.83 -7.38 7.77
N ASP A 175 2.38 -8.49 8.37
CA ASP A 175 2.06 -9.69 7.60
C ASP A 175 0.87 -9.45 6.67
N GLU A 176 -0.20 -8.79 7.14
CA GLU A 176 -1.32 -8.43 6.27
C GLU A 176 -0.94 -7.40 5.21
N LEU A 177 0.04 -6.52 5.51
CA LEU A 177 0.60 -5.63 4.49
C LEU A 177 1.32 -6.45 3.42
N PHE A 178 2.16 -7.40 3.80
CA PHE A 178 2.92 -8.20 2.84
C PHE A 178 2.00 -9.08 1.99
N GLU A 179 0.93 -9.63 2.56
CA GLU A 179 -0.11 -10.33 1.79
C GLU A 179 -0.79 -9.40 0.77
N LEU A 180 -1.16 -8.18 1.18
CA LEU A 180 -1.75 -7.18 0.28
C LEU A 180 -0.82 -6.78 -0.87
N LEU A 181 0.48 -6.66 -0.58
CA LEU A 181 1.48 -6.35 -1.61
C LEU A 181 1.63 -7.52 -2.58
N ALA A 182 1.77 -8.75 -2.06
CA ALA A 182 2.04 -9.95 -2.84
C ALA A 182 0.88 -10.37 -3.75
N ASN A 183 -0.37 -10.12 -3.35
CA ASN A 183 -1.55 -10.49 -4.13
C ASN A 183 -1.97 -9.42 -5.18
N GLY A 184 -1.20 -8.33 -5.32
CA GLY A 184 -1.46 -7.28 -6.32
C GLY A 184 -2.59 -6.31 -5.99
N ARG A 185 -3.37 -6.55 -4.92
CA ARG A 185 -4.51 -5.69 -4.54
C ARG A 185 -4.09 -4.28 -4.17
N PHE A 186 -2.89 -4.10 -3.64
CA PHE A 186 -2.38 -2.77 -3.30
C PHE A 186 -2.44 -1.80 -4.49
N HIS A 187 -1.93 -2.20 -5.65
CA HIS A 187 -1.97 -1.36 -6.85
C HIS A 187 -3.40 -1.08 -7.34
N GLN A 188 -4.30 -2.09 -7.26
CA GLN A 188 -5.70 -1.92 -7.66
C GLN A 188 -6.41 -0.85 -6.80
N LEU A 189 -6.20 -0.88 -5.48
CA LEU A 189 -6.80 0.09 -4.56
C LEU A 189 -6.31 1.53 -4.82
N ILE A 190 -5.03 1.69 -5.16
CA ILE A 190 -4.47 2.99 -5.56
C ILE A 190 -5.20 3.54 -6.80
N GLN A 191 -5.40 2.71 -7.83
CA GLN A 191 -6.09 3.14 -9.05
C GLN A 191 -7.57 3.47 -8.78
N GLN A 192 -8.26 2.64 -8.00
CA GLN A 192 -9.65 2.91 -7.60
C GLN A 192 -9.80 4.25 -6.87
N LYS A 193 -8.87 4.60 -5.96
CA LYS A 193 -8.91 5.90 -5.28
C LYS A 193 -8.75 7.07 -6.27
N LYS A 194 -7.84 6.94 -7.25
CA LYS A 194 -7.63 7.96 -8.28
C LYS A 194 -8.88 8.16 -9.15
N GLU A 195 -9.53 7.07 -9.56
CA GLU A 195 -10.75 7.09 -10.36
C GLU A 195 -11.92 7.76 -9.60
N ASN A 196 -12.09 7.42 -8.32
CA ASN A 196 -13.14 8.02 -7.48
C ASN A 196 -12.97 9.53 -7.28
N THR A 197 -11.73 10.04 -7.33
CA THR A 197 -11.44 11.47 -7.16
C THR A 197 -11.66 12.27 -8.46
N GLN A 198 -11.68 11.60 -9.62
CA GLN A 198 -11.87 12.24 -10.93
C GLN A 198 -13.34 12.33 -11.35
N THR A 199 -14.25 11.73 -10.57
CA THR A 199 -15.70 11.79 -10.83
C THR A 199 -16.28 12.99 -10.06
N PRO A 200 -16.89 13.99 -10.74
CA PRO A 200 -17.33 15.25 -10.14
C PRO A 200 -18.50 15.10 -9.17
#